data_AF-Q5BRU0-F1
#
_entry.id   AF-Q5BRU0-F1
#
_cell.length_a   1.000
_cell.length_b   1.000
_cell.length_c   1.000
_cell.angle_alpha   90.00
_cell.angle_beta   90.00
_cell.angle_gamma   90.00
#
_symmetry.space_group_name_H-M   'P 1'
#
loop_
_entity.id
_entity.type
_entity.pdbx_description
1 polymer ?
#
loop_
_entity_poly.entity_id
_entity_poly.type
_entity_poly.pdbx_seq_one_letter_code
_entity_poly.pdbx_strand_id
1 'polypeptide(L)' 'MCESNILRFLLICGKLKRTVRTGWTRYNISSPESVSDHMYRMALMATVIPTEERKNLNTDRFIEKILSLVIIHVDSKLYR' A
#
# COMPACT_ATOMS: atom_id res chain seq x y z
N MET A 1 -17.36 11.05 15.95
CA MET A 1 -16.07 10.35 15.75
C MET A 1 -14.99 11.25 16.33
N CYS A 2 -14.30 10.84 17.39
CA CYS A 2 -13.31 11.68 18.08
C CYS A 2 -12.01 11.76 17.25
N GLU A 3 -11.43 12.96 17.09
CA GLU A 3 -10.18 13.23 16.34
C GLU A 3 -9.03 12.25 16.66
N SER A 4 -9.01 11.73 17.89
CA SER A 4 -8.07 10.71 18.38
C SER A 4 -7.98 9.46 17.48
N ASN A 5 -9.09 9.02 16.88
CA ASN A 5 -9.11 7.79 16.09
C ASN A 5 -8.47 7.96 14.70
N ILE A 6 -8.69 9.12 14.05
CA ILE A 6 -8.11 9.40 12.73
C ILE A 6 -6.60 9.62 12.87
N LEU A 7 -6.17 10.39 13.88
CA LEU A 7 -4.75 10.57 14.15
C LEU A 7 -4.06 9.23 14.43
N ARG A 8 -4.68 8.37 15.25
CA ARG A 8 -4.15 7.03 15.53
C ARG A 8 -4.05 6.17 14.27
N PHE A 9 -5.05 6.23 13.40
CA PHE A 9 -5.02 5.56 12.09
C PHE A 9 -3.85 6.07 11.23
N LEU A 10 -3.68 7.39 11.11
CA LEU A 10 -2.60 7.97 10.32
C LEU A 10 -1.21 7.63 10.88
N LEU A 11 -1.05 7.60 12.21
CA LEU A 11 0.17 7.18 12.88
C LEU A 11 0.49 5.70 12.59
N ILE A 12 -0.52 4.85 12.58
CA ILE A 12 -0.42 3.44 12.19
C ILE A 12 0.03 3.31 10.74
N CYS A 13 -0.59 4.03 9.80
CA CYS A 13 -0.15 4.08 8.40
C CYS A 13 1.28 4.59 8.28
N GLY A 14 1.69 5.54 9.12
CA GLY A 14 3.06 6.06 9.18
C GLY A 14 4.14 5.00 9.47
N LYS A 15 3.78 3.86 10.10
CA LYS A 15 4.71 2.74 10.30
C LYS A 15 5.14 2.10 8.97
N LEU A 16 4.30 2.15 7.94
CA LEU A 16 4.56 1.54 6.62
C LEU A 16 5.81 2.09 5.92
N LYS A 17 6.19 3.34 6.22
CA LYS A 17 7.42 3.98 5.70
C LYS A 17 8.71 3.29 6.16
N ARG A 18 8.66 2.57 7.28
CA ARG A 18 9.80 1.86 7.88
C ARG A 18 9.66 0.35 7.75
N THR A 19 8.54 -0.13 7.21
CA THR A 19 8.29 -1.55 7.05
C THR A 19 8.84 -2.03 5.72
N VAL A 20 9.93 -2.79 5.74
CA VAL A 20 10.52 -3.39 4.53
C VAL A 20 9.61 -4.48 3.97
N ARG A 21 9.50 -4.57 2.63
CA ARG A 21 8.79 -5.69 1.98
C ARG A 21 9.56 -7.01 2.17
N THR A 22 8.86 -8.03 2.69
CA THR A 22 9.42 -9.33 3.11
C THR A 22 10.01 -10.17 1.96
N GLY A 23 9.65 -9.87 0.71
CA GLY A 23 10.30 -10.48 -0.45
C GLY A 23 11.78 -10.14 -0.48
N TRP A 24 12.13 -8.87 -0.27
CA TRP A 24 13.50 -8.37 -0.38
C TRP A 24 14.40 -8.82 0.78
N THR A 25 13.83 -9.02 1.97
CA THR A 25 14.59 -9.51 3.15
C THR A 25 15.13 -10.92 2.95
N ARG A 26 14.55 -11.72 2.03
CA ARG A 26 15.00 -13.09 1.74
C ARG A 26 16.23 -13.16 0.84
N TYR A 27 16.55 -12.06 0.14
CA TYR A 27 17.60 -12.03 -0.89
C TYR A 27 18.76 -11.08 -0.54
N ASN A 28 18.87 -10.66 0.73
CA ASN A 28 19.94 -9.80 1.25
C ASN A 28 20.19 -8.52 0.41
N ILE A 29 19.11 -7.93 -0.12
CA ILE A 29 19.17 -6.71 -0.92
C ILE A 29 19.54 -5.52 -0.04
N SER A 30 20.55 -4.76 -0.46
CA SER A 30 20.90 -3.48 0.17
C SER A 30 19.80 -2.45 -0.08
N SER A 31 19.37 -1.74 0.96
CA SER A 31 18.35 -0.68 0.90
C SER A 31 17.04 -1.09 0.21
N PRO A 32 16.33 -2.10 0.72
CA PRO A 32 15.10 -2.58 0.12
C PRO A 32 13.95 -1.58 0.29
N GLU A 33 13.01 -1.58 -0.67
CA GLU A 33 11.85 -0.67 -0.62
C GLU A 33 10.97 -0.92 0.63
N SER A 34 10.35 0.16 1.12
CA SER A 34 9.31 0.08 2.13
C SER A 34 7.97 -0.34 1.52
N VAL A 35 7.03 -0.76 2.37
CA VAL A 35 5.65 -1.05 1.95
C VAL A 35 4.99 0.22 1.40
N SER A 36 5.26 1.40 1.95
CA SER A 36 4.69 2.64 1.41
C SER A 36 5.25 3.02 0.04
N ASP A 37 6.53 2.76 -0.24
CA ASP A 37 7.13 3.03 -1.56
C ASP A 37 6.48 2.15 -2.64
N HIS A 38 6.26 0.88 -2.30
CA HIS A 38 5.58 -0.08 -3.16
C HIS A 38 4.13 0.36 -3.44
N MET A 39 3.38 0.73 -2.40
CA MET A 39 2.00 1.20 -2.52
C MET A 39 1.90 2.48 -3.38
N TYR A 40 2.81 3.43 -3.16
CA TYR A 40 2.84 4.66 -3.94
C TYR A 40 3.03 4.38 -5.43
N ARG A 41 3.96 3.48 -5.77
CA ARG A 41 4.19 3.08 -7.16
C ARG A 41 2.99 2.34 -7.77
N MET A 42 2.31 1.47 -7.02
CA MET A 42 1.08 0.82 -7.48
C MET A 42 -0.05 1.83 -7.74
N ALA A 43 -0.22 2.84 -6.87
CA ALA A 43 -1.19 3.90 -7.06
C ALA A 43 -0.89 4.74 -8.31
N LEU A 44 0.38 5.07 -8.56
CA LEU A 44 0.78 5.75 -9.79
C LEU A 44 0.56 4.90 -11.04
N MET A 45 0.90 3.60 -11.00
CA MET A 45 0.58 2.70 -12.11
C MET A 45 -0.94 2.69 -12.38
N ALA A 46 -1.76 2.69 -11.33
CA ALA A 46 -3.21 2.78 -11.45
C ALA A 46 -3.68 4.08 -12.11
N THR A 47 -3.01 5.20 -11.92
CA THR A 47 -3.43 6.48 -12.53
C THR A 47 -2.96 6.62 -13.97
N VAL A 48 -1.77 6.10 -14.30
CA VAL A 48 -1.13 6.31 -15.60
C VAL A 48 -1.61 5.35 -16.70
N ILE A 49 -2.18 4.18 -16.37
CA ILE A 49 -2.67 3.22 -17.39
C ILE A 49 -3.73 3.87 -18.31
N PRO A 50 -3.60 3.88 -19.64
CA PRO A 50 -4.59 4.53 -20.51
C PRO A 50 -6.00 3.97 -20.33
N THR A 51 -7.01 4.84 -20.28
CA THR A 51 -8.42 4.44 -20.05
C THR A 51 -8.95 3.49 -21.14
N GLU A 52 -8.43 3.60 -22.36
CA GLU A 52 -8.76 2.71 -23.49
C GLU A 52 -8.31 1.25 -23.26
N GLU A 53 -7.25 1.05 -22.48
CA GLU A 53 -6.77 -0.27 -22.06
C GLU A 53 -7.53 -0.80 -20.84
N ARG A 54 -8.34 0.04 -20.18
CA ARG A 54 -9.15 -0.30 -19.00
C ARG A 54 -10.60 -0.67 -19.32
N LYS A 55 -10.93 -0.98 -20.58
CA LYS A 55 -12.33 -1.27 -21.01
C LYS A 55 -13.06 -2.31 -20.15
N ASN A 56 -12.34 -3.20 -19.45
CA ASN A 56 -12.90 -4.20 -18.52
C ASN A 56 -12.43 -4.05 -17.06
N LEU A 57 -11.63 -3.01 -16.76
CA LEU A 57 -11.15 -2.72 -15.41
C LEU A 57 -12.02 -1.61 -14.83
N ASN A 58 -12.92 -1.99 -13.92
CA ASN A 58 -13.61 -1.00 -13.10
C ASN A 58 -12.55 -0.32 -12.22
N THR A 59 -12.19 0.92 -12.56
CA THR A 59 -11.14 1.71 -11.91
C THR A 59 -11.40 1.86 -10.40
N ASP A 60 -12.66 2.00 -9.99
CA ASP A 60 -13.03 2.07 -8.57
C ASP A 60 -12.71 0.77 -7.85
N ARG A 61 -13.03 -0.39 -8.46
CA ARG A 61 -12.65 -1.71 -7.93
C ARG A 61 -11.13 -1.95 -7.95
N PHE A 62 -10.40 -1.34 -8.88
CA PHE A 62 -8.95 -1.44 -8.94
C PHE A 62 -8.29 -0.63 -7.82
N ILE A 63 -8.77 0.59 -7.59
CA ILE A 63 -8.36 1.44 -6.47
C ILE A 63 -8.75 0.78 -5.13
N GLU A 64 -9.95 0.22 -5.00
CA GLU A 64 -10.37 -0.57 -3.83
C GLU A 64 -9.48 -1.80 -3.60
N LYS A 65 -9.04 -2.47 -4.67
CA LYS A 65 -8.10 -3.59 -4.56
C LYS A 65 -6.70 -3.14 -4.12
N ILE A 66 -6.23 -2.00 -4.60
CA ILE A 66 -4.97 -1.41 -4.13
C ILE A 66 -5.10 -1.00 -2.67
N LEU A 67 -6.20 -0.36 -2.27
CA LEU A 67 -6.48 0.01 -0.88
C LEU A 67 -6.65 -1.23 0.03
N SER A 68 -7.26 -2.31 -0.45
CA SER A 68 -7.36 -3.55 0.34
C SER A 68 -6.01 -4.29 0.44
N LEU A 69 -5.11 -4.15 -0.54
CA LEU A 69 -3.72 -4.59 -0.39
C LEU A 69 -2.97 -3.77 0.68
N VAL A 70 -3.30 -2.49 0.88
CA VAL A 70 -2.83 -1.69 2.02
C VAL A 70 -3.31 -2.31 3.31
N ILE A 71 -4.60 -2.62 3.42
CA ILE A 71 -5.19 -3.22 4.63
C ILE A 71 -4.57 -4.60 4.92
N ILE A 72 -4.42 -5.48 3.93
CA ILE A 72 -3.85 -6.83 4.13
C ILE A 72 -2.35 -6.78 4.51
N HIS A 73 -1.59 -5.84 3.95
CA HIS A 73 -0.18 -5.63 4.37
C HIS A 73 -0.07 -4.95 5.74
N VAL A 74 -1.05 -4.13 6.12
CA VAL A 74 -1.16 -3.54 7.46
C VAL A 74 -1.51 -4.64 8.47
N ASP A 75 -2.56 -5.42 8.24
CA ASP A 75 -3.10 -6.40 9.20
C ASP A 75 -2.09 -7.52 9.53
N SER A 76 -1.39 -8.05 8.52
CA SER A 76 -0.38 -9.11 8.74
C SER A 76 0.91 -8.65 9.41
N LYS A 77 1.22 -7.34 9.42
CA LYS A 77 2.48 -6.80 9.94
C LYS A 77 2.34 -5.88 11.16
N LEU A 78 1.15 -5.36 11.43
CA LEU A 78 0.92 -4.41 12.52
C LEU A 78 0.49 -5.09 13.83
N TYR A 79 0.07 -6.37 13.76
CA TYR A 79 -0.34 -7.20 14.90
C TYR A 79 0.72 -8.25 15.31
N ARG A 80 1.97 -8.08 14.87
CA ARG A 80 3.14 -8.80 15.43
C ARG A 80 4.11 -7.80 16.05
#